data_AF-K6V3U9-F1
#
_entry.id   AF-K6V3U9-F1
#
_cell.length_a   1.000
_cell.length_b   1.000
_cell.length_c   1.000
_cell.angle_alpha   90.00
_cell.angle_beta   90.00
_cell.angle_gamma   90.00
#
_symmetry.space_group_name_H-M   'P 1'
#
loop_
_entity.id
_entity.type
_entity.pdbx_description
1 polymer ?
#
loop_
_entity_poly.entity_id
_entity_poly.type
_entity_poly.pdbx_seq_one_letter_code
_entity_poly.pdbx_strand_id
1 'polypeptide(L)'
;MRRGDDGRLHRGATHTVRFNPPQLNRITPRTNLVTIGIGGNDVGLIPLAQECVEDGLANKSCRDAHVRNGVDDVTRAFNLTEPKIEAMIRQVRTRAAKDVRILVVNYLEAVPDNGKGCYPIVPVRPVDAAWFTQKYQQLNAMLATAARNQNAQLVDTYTATIGHNVCTAPATRYVELLGGPSSNPPFSLAAPLHPNIGGAQAQTRVVAAAIARK
;
A
#
# COMPACT_ATOMS: atom_id res chain seq x y z
N MET A 1 -41.94 -24.23 46.85
CA MET A 1 -41.22 -23.63 47.98
C MET A 1 -39.75 -23.50 47.58
N ARG A 2 -39.30 -22.25 47.42
CA ARG A 2 -37.92 -21.69 47.45
C ARG A 2 -36.78 -22.28 46.60
N ARG A 3 -36.28 -21.37 45.73
CA ARG A 3 -34.89 -20.95 45.43
C ARG A 3 -34.01 -21.99 44.72
N GLY A 4 -33.32 -21.73 43.60
CA GLY A 4 -32.87 -20.49 42.97
C GLY A 4 -31.36 -20.59 42.82
N ASP A 5 -30.82 -20.58 41.60
CA ASP A 5 -29.48 -20.03 41.36
C ASP A 5 -29.28 -19.60 39.90
N ASP A 6 -28.56 -18.49 39.78
CA ASP A 6 -28.52 -17.53 38.67
C ASP A 6 -27.34 -17.85 37.74
N GLY A 7 -27.62 -18.53 36.63
CA GLY A 7 -26.65 -18.80 35.56
C GLY A 7 -26.71 -17.72 34.48
N ARG A 8 -26.29 -16.50 34.80
CA ARG A 8 -26.19 -15.37 33.86
C ARG A 8 -25.21 -15.72 32.73
N LEU A 9 -25.72 -16.29 31.63
CA LEU A 9 -24.99 -16.46 30.38
C LEU A 9 -24.56 -15.08 29.88
N HIS A 10 -23.25 -14.85 29.87
CA HIS A 10 -22.62 -13.70 29.23
C HIS A 10 -23.16 -13.58 27.80
N ARG A 11 -23.98 -12.55 27.55
CA ARG A 11 -24.28 -12.09 26.20
C ARG A 11 -22.96 -11.58 25.62
N GLY A 12 -22.23 -12.47 24.95
CA GLY A 12 -21.11 -12.10 24.11
C GLY A 12 -21.62 -11.06 23.11
N ALA A 13 -20.95 -9.90 23.08
CA ALA A 13 -21.21 -8.90 22.08
C ALA A 13 -21.06 -9.57 20.71
N THR A 14 -22.15 -9.61 19.94
CA THR A 14 -22.12 -10.01 18.55
C THR A 14 -21.28 -8.98 17.81
N HIS A 15 -20.00 -9.30 17.59
CA HIS A 15 -19.18 -8.61 16.60
C HIS A 15 -19.86 -8.83 15.25
N THR A 16 -20.61 -7.83 14.80
CA THR A 16 -21.12 -7.81 13.44
C THR A 16 -19.93 -7.76 12.52
N VAL A 17 -19.61 -8.88 11.88
CA VAL A 17 -18.67 -8.92 10.76
C VAL A 17 -19.29 -8.03 9.69
N ARG A 18 -18.76 -6.82 9.54
CA ARG A 18 -19.15 -5.92 8.44
C ARG A 18 -18.60 -6.53 7.16
N PHE A 19 -19.48 -7.16 6.39
CA PHE A 19 -19.16 -7.57 5.03
C PHE A 19 -19.02 -6.31 4.15
N ASN A 20 -17.85 -6.09 3.57
CA ASN A 20 -17.67 -5.07 2.54
C ASN A 20 -17.88 -5.74 1.17
N PRO A 21 -18.93 -5.40 0.40
CA PRO A 21 -19.13 -5.99 -0.91
C PRO A 21 -17.97 -5.67 -1.87
N PRO A 22 -17.79 -6.44 -2.95
CA PRO A 22 -16.79 -6.15 -3.98
C PRO A 22 -16.87 -4.69 -4.44
N GLN A 23 -15.73 -4.00 -4.46
CA GLN A 23 -15.69 -2.56 -4.79
C GLN A 23 -16.24 -2.25 -6.19
N LEU A 24 -16.09 -3.20 -7.13
CA LEU A 24 -16.62 -3.09 -8.48
C LEU A 24 -18.16 -2.98 -8.54
N ASN A 25 -18.88 -3.36 -7.48
CA ASN A 25 -20.32 -3.17 -7.37
C ASN A 25 -20.73 -1.68 -7.29
N ARG A 26 -19.77 -0.77 -7.05
CA ARG A 26 -20.01 0.68 -7.05
C ARG A 26 -19.86 1.32 -8.42
N ILE A 27 -19.34 0.59 -9.40
CA ILE A 27 -19.18 1.10 -10.78
C ILE A 27 -20.52 0.93 -11.51
N THR A 28 -20.99 2.02 -12.09
CA THR A 28 -22.26 2.06 -12.83
C THR A 28 -22.03 2.56 -14.25
N PRO A 29 -23.00 2.39 -15.17
CA PRO A 29 -22.91 2.96 -16.51
C PRO A 29 -22.79 4.50 -16.56
N ARG A 30 -22.99 5.20 -15.43
CA ARG A 30 -22.79 6.66 -15.29
C ARG A 30 -21.40 7.05 -14.77
N THR A 31 -20.58 6.08 -14.36
CA THR A 31 -19.24 6.33 -13.83
C THR A 31 -18.30 6.72 -14.98
N ASN A 32 -17.84 7.97 -15.00
CA ASN A 32 -16.95 8.49 -16.04
C ASN A 32 -15.50 8.74 -15.58
N LEU A 33 -15.21 8.53 -14.30
CA LEU A 33 -13.88 8.63 -13.72
C LEU A 33 -13.69 7.58 -12.61
N VAL A 34 -12.57 6.88 -12.63
CA VAL A 34 -12.16 5.94 -11.58
C VAL A 34 -10.68 6.15 -11.25
N THR A 35 -10.37 6.41 -9.98
CA THR A 35 -8.99 6.41 -9.44
C THR A 35 -8.73 5.10 -8.71
N ILE A 36 -7.58 4.47 -8.95
CA ILE A 36 -7.26 3.12 -8.46
C ILE A 36 -5.88 3.12 -7.80
N GLY A 37 -5.82 2.82 -6.50
CA GLY A 37 -4.60 2.38 -5.82
C GLY A 37 -4.81 0.96 -5.31
N ILE A 38 -3.99 0.00 -5.74
CA ILE A 38 -4.15 -1.43 -5.43
C ILE A 38 -2.81 -2.17 -5.54
N GLY A 39 -2.78 -3.48 -5.26
CA GLY A 39 -1.65 -4.36 -5.54
C GLY A 39 -0.65 -4.53 -4.39
N GLY A 40 -0.51 -3.56 -3.50
CA GLY A 40 0.43 -3.64 -2.36
C GLY A 40 0.09 -4.75 -1.37
N ASN A 41 -1.21 -5.00 -1.18
CA ASN A 41 -1.68 -6.12 -0.35
C ASN A 41 -1.47 -7.46 -1.05
N ASP A 42 -1.71 -7.55 -2.35
CA ASP A 42 -1.56 -8.78 -3.16
C ASP A 42 -0.12 -9.30 -3.17
N VAL A 43 0.87 -8.40 -3.02
CA VAL A 43 2.31 -8.71 -3.00
C VAL A 43 2.88 -8.80 -1.58
N GLY A 44 2.05 -8.60 -0.54
CA GLY A 44 2.48 -8.72 0.85
C GLY A 44 3.44 -7.63 1.32
N LEU A 45 3.32 -6.39 0.81
CA LEU A 45 4.30 -5.33 1.05
C LEU A 45 4.51 -4.99 2.55
N ILE A 46 3.42 -4.85 3.31
CA ILE A 46 3.49 -4.49 4.73
C ILE A 46 4.06 -5.65 5.57
N PRO A 47 3.58 -6.90 5.44
CA PRO A 47 4.22 -8.05 6.08
C PRO A 47 5.72 -8.15 5.77
N LEU A 48 6.13 -7.95 4.51
CA LEU A 48 7.53 -7.98 4.13
C LEU A 48 8.36 -6.89 4.83
N ALA A 49 7.82 -5.68 4.93
CA ALA A 49 8.50 -4.58 5.63
C ALA A 49 8.66 -4.87 7.14
N GLN A 50 7.64 -5.48 7.76
CA GLN A 50 7.69 -5.89 9.16
C GLN A 50 8.75 -6.98 9.37
N GLU A 51 8.77 -8.00 8.52
CA GLU A 51 9.79 -9.06 8.53
C GLU A 51 11.20 -8.48 8.41
N CYS A 52 11.45 -7.54 7.49
CA CYS A 52 12.76 -6.91 7.37
C CYS A 52 13.20 -6.11 8.61
N VAL A 53 12.26 -5.50 9.34
CA VAL A 53 12.54 -4.84 10.62
C VAL A 53 12.86 -5.85 11.71
N GLU A 54 12.06 -6.92 11.81
CA GLU A 54 12.25 -7.99 12.81
C GLU A 54 13.58 -8.72 12.59
N ASP A 55 13.91 -9.07 11.34
CA ASP A 55 15.18 -9.70 10.99
C ASP A 55 16.36 -8.75 11.25
N GLY A 56 16.25 -7.48 10.90
CA GLY A 56 17.31 -6.52 11.18
C GLY A 56 17.59 -6.34 12.68
N LEU A 57 16.55 -6.34 13.53
CA LEU A 57 16.68 -6.37 14.99
C LEU A 57 17.34 -7.67 15.49
N ALA A 58 17.09 -8.79 14.82
CA ALA A 58 17.72 -10.09 15.08
C ALA A 58 19.09 -10.26 14.41
N ASN A 59 19.63 -9.24 13.75
CA ASN A 59 20.85 -9.29 12.94
C ASN A 59 20.82 -10.37 11.84
N LYS A 60 19.65 -10.62 11.26
CA LYS A 60 19.35 -11.52 10.13
C LYS A 60 19.04 -10.71 8.86
N SER A 61 19.00 -11.38 7.72
CA SER A 61 18.72 -10.79 6.40
C SER A 61 17.35 -11.27 5.91
N CYS A 62 16.38 -10.36 5.77
CA CYS A 62 15.09 -10.72 5.17
C CYS A 62 15.24 -11.04 3.69
N ARG A 63 16.19 -10.39 2.99
CA ARG A 63 16.50 -10.70 1.60
C ARG A 63 16.90 -12.17 1.44
N ASP A 64 17.71 -12.70 2.36
CA ASP A 64 18.22 -14.07 2.24
C ASP A 64 17.10 -15.11 2.46
N ALA A 65 16.01 -14.76 3.15
CA ALA A 65 14.82 -15.60 3.27
C ALA A 65 14.03 -15.68 1.93
N HIS A 66 14.02 -14.59 1.17
CA HIS A 66 13.23 -14.43 -0.06
C HIS A 66 13.99 -14.72 -1.36
N VAL A 67 15.33 -14.56 -1.35
CA VAL A 67 16.19 -14.76 -2.51
C VAL A 67 16.98 -16.05 -2.35
N ARG A 68 16.53 -17.12 -3.03
CA ARG A 68 17.17 -18.45 -2.99
C ARG A 68 17.57 -18.89 -4.38
N ASN A 69 18.83 -19.29 -4.55
CA ASN A 69 19.38 -19.75 -5.84
C ASN A 69 19.14 -18.76 -6.99
N GLY A 70 19.20 -17.45 -6.70
CA GLY A 70 18.95 -16.37 -7.66
C GLY A 70 17.46 -16.10 -7.96
N VAL A 71 16.54 -16.85 -7.34
CA VAL A 71 15.09 -16.66 -7.48
C VAL A 71 14.58 -15.80 -6.33
N ASP A 72 13.91 -14.70 -6.67
CA ASP A 72 13.27 -13.77 -5.76
C ASP A 72 11.75 -14.02 -5.77
N ASP A 73 11.21 -14.54 -4.68
CA ASP A 73 9.80 -14.94 -4.59
C ASP A 73 8.82 -13.74 -4.53
N VAL A 74 9.26 -12.60 -4.01
CA VAL A 74 8.53 -11.31 -4.05
C VAL A 74 8.36 -10.86 -5.50
N THR A 75 9.41 -11.02 -6.33
CA THR A 75 9.36 -10.76 -7.77
C THR A 75 8.33 -11.64 -8.48
N ARG A 76 8.27 -12.92 -8.10
CA ARG A 76 7.22 -13.81 -8.61
C ARG A 76 5.82 -13.35 -8.20
N ALA A 77 5.64 -12.81 -6.99
CA ALA A 77 4.34 -12.28 -6.55
C ALA A 77 3.87 -11.10 -7.42
N PHE A 78 4.78 -10.20 -7.85
CA PHE A 78 4.45 -9.16 -8.81
C PHE A 78 3.95 -9.73 -10.15
N ASN A 79 4.68 -10.71 -10.72
CA ASN A 79 4.30 -11.34 -11.98
C ASN A 79 2.93 -12.03 -11.93
N LEU A 80 2.54 -12.55 -10.76
CA LEU A 80 1.21 -13.15 -10.54
C LEU A 80 0.12 -12.11 -10.27
N THR A 81 0.48 -10.91 -9.84
CA THR A 81 -0.45 -9.84 -9.47
C THR A 81 -0.79 -8.94 -10.65
N GLU A 82 0.17 -8.64 -11.53
CA GLU A 82 -0.03 -7.76 -12.68
C GLU A 82 -1.26 -8.15 -13.52
N PRO A 83 -1.45 -9.42 -13.95
CA PRO A 83 -2.60 -9.79 -14.78
C PRO A 83 -3.95 -9.63 -14.05
N LYS A 84 -3.96 -9.71 -12.72
CA LYS A 84 -5.18 -9.48 -11.90
C LYS A 84 -5.56 -8.01 -11.89
N ILE A 85 -4.58 -7.12 -11.79
CA ILE A 85 -4.81 -5.67 -11.86
C ILE A 85 -5.33 -5.30 -13.25
N GLU A 86 -4.72 -5.85 -14.30
CA GLU A 86 -5.21 -5.64 -15.66
C GLU A 86 -6.65 -6.14 -15.85
N ALA A 87 -6.97 -7.33 -15.33
CA ALA A 87 -8.32 -7.88 -15.38
C ALA A 87 -9.33 -6.98 -14.63
N MET A 88 -8.94 -6.42 -13.50
CA MET A 88 -9.76 -5.47 -12.75
C MET A 88 -9.99 -4.17 -13.55
N ILE A 89 -8.96 -3.63 -14.22
CA ILE A 89 -9.12 -2.43 -15.09
C ILE A 89 -10.10 -2.72 -16.24
N ARG A 90 -10.00 -3.89 -16.89
CA ARG A 90 -10.98 -4.31 -17.92
C ARG A 90 -12.39 -4.37 -17.35
N GLN A 91 -12.53 -4.94 -16.16
CA GLN A 91 -13.80 -5.04 -15.45
C GLN A 91 -14.39 -3.68 -15.05
N VAL A 92 -13.57 -2.67 -14.78
CA VAL A 92 -14.03 -1.28 -14.60
C VAL A 92 -14.62 -0.77 -15.91
N ARG A 93 -13.89 -0.91 -17.04
CA ARG A 93 -14.36 -0.44 -18.35
C ARG A 93 -15.67 -1.06 -18.79
N THR A 94 -15.85 -2.37 -18.58
CA THR A 94 -17.09 -3.06 -18.96
C THR A 94 -18.32 -2.54 -18.21
N ARG A 95 -18.15 -2.04 -16.97
CA ARG A 95 -19.26 -1.59 -16.12
C ARG A 95 -19.51 -0.08 -16.16
N ALA A 96 -18.48 0.69 -16.49
CA ALA A 96 -18.48 2.15 -16.45
C ALA A 96 -19.10 2.78 -17.71
N ALA A 97 -19.10 4.11 -17.76
CA ALA A 97 -19.44 4.85 -18.98
C ALA A 97 -18.44 4.54 -20.11
N LYS A 98 -18.87 4.72 -21.37
CA LYS A 98 -18.09 4.38 -22.57
C LYS A 98 -16.76 5.15 -22.65
N ASP A 99 -16.73 6.38 -22.16
CA ASP A 99 -15.61 7.31 -22.15
C ASP A 99 -14.93 7.40 -20.77
N VAL A 100 -15.08 6.37 -19.92
CA VAL A 100 -14.50 6.38 -18.58
C VAL A 100 -12.99 6.65 -18.60
N ARG A 101 -12.58 7.61 -17.80
CA ARG A 101 -11.17 7.86 -17.48
C ARG A 101 -10.75 6.99 -16.31
N ILE A 102 -9.69 6.22 -16.49
CA ILE A 102 -9.14 5.35 -15.44
C ILE A 102 -7.75 5.87 -15.08
N LEU A 103 -7.59 6.26 -13.83
CA LEU A 103 -6.34 6.78 -13.26
C LEU A 103 -5.78 5.74 -12.30
N VAL A 104 -4.69 5.08 -12.67
CA VAL A 104 -3.93 4.19 -11.78
C VAL A 104 -2.94 5.03 -10.99
N VAL A 105 -3.10 5.09 -9.68
CA VAL A 105 -2.26 5.85 -8.77
C VAL A 105 -1.19 4.92 -8.21
N ASN A 106 0.09 5.23 -8.45
CA ASN A 106 1.20 4.47 -7.86
C ASN A 106 1.44 4.89 -6.40
N TYR A 107 2.29 4.16 -5.69
CA TYR A 107 2.64 4.49 -4.31
C TYR A 107 3.66 5.62 -4.24
N LEU A 108 3.58 6.44 -3.20
CA LEU A 108 4.52 7.53 -2.91
C LEU A 108 5.93 6.99 -2.55
N GLU A 109 6.96 7.83 -2.48
CA GLU A 109 8.30 7.41 -2.04
C GLU A 109 8.33 7.07 -0.54
N ALA A 110 7.85 5.89 -0.14
CA ALA A 110 7.78 5.52 1.28
C ALA A 110 9.13 5.12 1.89
N VAL A 111 10.03 4.59 1.06
CA VAL A 111 11.41 4.24 1.42
C VAL A 111 12.38 5.00 0.53
N PRO A 112 13.61 5.31 1.01
CA PRO A 112 14.59 6.07 0.23
C PRO A 112 14.81 5.48 -1.16
N ASP A 113 14.58 6.26 -2.22
CA ASP A 113 14.76 5.85 -3.63
C ASP A 113 16.18 5.33 -3.94
N ASN A 114 17.16 5.76 -3.15
CA ASN A 114 18.57 5.36 -3.28
C ASN A 114 18.94 4.07 -2.51
N GLY A 115 18.01 3.44 -1.80
CA GLY A 115 18.23 2.17 -1.09
C GLY A 115 19.07 2.23 0.18
N LYS A 116 19.48 3.42 0.66
CA LYS A 116 20.42 3.53 1.80
C LYS A 116 19.84 3.09 3.15
N GLY A 117 18.52 3.10 3.31
CA GLY A 117 17.89 2.94 4.62
C GLY A 117 18.31 4.02 5.62
N CYS A 118 18.04 3.80 6.91
CA CYS A 118 18.37 4.76 7.99
C CYS A 118 18.55 4.06 9.34
N TYR A 119 19.29 2.96 9.35
CA TYR A 119 19.68 2.30 10.59
C TYR A 119 20.37 3.30 11.55
N PRO A 120 20.04 3.32 12.86
CA PRO A 120 19.13 2.42 13.58
C PRO A 120 17.66 2.90 13.66
N ILE A 121 17.28 4.03 13.06
CA ILE A 121 15.92 4.59 13.16
C ILE A 121 14.88 3.61 12.61
N VAL A 122 15.14 3.09 11.41
CA VAL A 122 14.45 1.94 10.86
C VAL A 122 15.46 0.80 10.85
N PRO A 123 15.35 -0.19 11.76
CA PRO A 123 16.39 -1.18 12.00
C PRO A 123 16.36 -2.28 10.94
N VAL A 124 16.55 -1.90 9.67
CA VAL A 124 16.71 -2.79 8.52
C VAL A 124 18.17 -2.71 8.10
N ARG A 125 18.80 -3.85 7.79
CA ARG A 125 20.21 -3.86 7.37
C ARG A 125 20.36 -3.13 6.03
N PRO A 126 21.50 -2.51 5.73
CA PRO A 126 21.70 -1.79 4.48
C PRO A 126 21.43 -2.63 3.22
N VAL A 127 21.82 -3.91 3.22
CA VAL A 127 21.57 -4.84 2.10
C VAL A 127 20.09 -5.13 1.88
N ASP A 128 19.33 -5.23 2.98
CA ASP A 128 17.89 -5.48 2.97
C ASP A 128 17.12 -4.21 2.59
N ALA A 129 17.58 -3.04 3.04
CA ALA A 129 17.00 -1.75 2.68
C ALA A 129 17.14 -1.49 1.17
N ALA A 130 18.31 -1.80 0.59
CA ALA A 130 18.53 -1.70 -0.85
C ALA A 130 17.64 -2.67 -1.63
N TRP A 131 17.52 -3.92 -1.19
CA TRP A 131 16.65 -4.92 -1.82
C TRP A 131 15.17 -4.56 -1.71
N PHE A 132 14.70 -4.17 -0.52
CA PHE A 132 13.31 -3.75 -0.30
C PHE A 132 12.97 -2.52 -1.16
N THR A 133 13.89 -1.56 -1.30
CA THR A 133 13.71 -0.41 -2.20
C THR A 133 13.50 -0.86 -3.64
N GLN A 134 14.29 -1.83 -4.12
CA GLN A 134 14.08 -2.40 -5.46
C GLN A 134 12.70 -3.07 -5.58
N LYS A 135 12.25 -3.81 -4.56
CA LYS A 135 10.89 -4.41 -4.57
C LYS A 135 9.80 -3.34 -4.57
N TYR A 136 9.99 -2.25 -3.84
CA TYR A 136 9.07 -1.11 -3.79
C TYR A 136 8.97 -0.40 -5.16
N GLN A 137 10.10 -0.17 -5.82
CA GLN A 137 10.13 0.37 -7.18
C GLN A 137 9.49 -0.60 -8.18
N GLN A 138 9.69 -1.91 -8.01
CA GLN A 138 9.07 -2.95 -8.84
C GLN A 138 7.55 -2.97 -8.72
N LEU A 139 6.98 -2.73 -7.53
CA LEU A 139 5.54 -2.53 -7.33
C LEU A 139 5.01 -1.36 -8.17
N ASN A 140 5.70 -0.22 -8.12
CA ASN A 140 5.31 0.96 -8.91
C ASN A 140 5.47 0.72 -10.42
N ALA A 141 6.50 -0.01 -10.84
CA ALA A 141 6.70 -0.39 -12.23
C ALA A 141 5.60 -1.36 -12.73
N MET A 142 5.18 -2.32 -11.91
CA MET A 142 4.05 -3.22 -12.22
C MET A 142 2.76 -2.42 -12.44
N LEU A 143 2.46 -1.44 -11.59
CA LEU A 143 1.29 -0.56 -11.77
C LEU A 143 1.38 0.27 -13.05
N ALA A 144 2.55 0.80 -13.37
CA ALA A 144 2.80 1.52 -14.62
C ALA A 144 2.57 0.62 -15.84
N THR A 145 3.01 -0.64 -15.78
CA THR A 145 2.81 -1.62 -16.84
C THR A 145 1.35 -1.99 -17.02
N ALA A 146 0.65 -2.35 -15.95
CA ALA A 146 -0.78 -2.66 -16.01
C ALA A 146 -1.60 -1.48 -16.55
N ALA A 147 -1.28 -0.24 -16.13
CA ALA A 147 -1.93 0.96 -16.64
C ALA A 147 -1.72 1.10 -18.15
N ARG A 148 -0.47 1.02 -18.62
CA ARG A 148 -0.13 1.11 -20.05
C ARG A 148 -0.80 0.03 -20.88
N ASN A 149 -0.69 -1.23 -20.48
CA ASN A 149 -1.25 -2.38 -21.20
C ASN A 149 -2.77 -2.31 -21.31
N GLN A 150 -3.41 -1.67 -20.33
CA GLN A 150 -4.84 -1.43 -20.34
C GLN A 150 -5.20 -0.01 -20.78
N ASN A 151 -4.34 0.78 -21.42
CA ASN A 151 -4.63 2.16 -21.85
C ASN A 151 -5.25 3.04 -20.74
N ALA A 152 -4.88 2.83 -19.49
CA ALA A 152 -5.21 3.67 -18.35
C ALA A 152 -4.08 4.66 -18.10
N GLN A 153 -4.40 5.79 -17.47
CA GLN A 153 -3.41 6.81 -17.17
C GLN A 153 -2.72 6.49 -15.84
N LEU A 154 -1.38 6.45 -15.83
CA LEU A 154 -0.62 6.44 -14.60
C LEU A 154 -0.61 7.84 -13.97
N VAL A 155 -0.90 7.90 -12.67
CA VAL A 155 -0.74 9.08 -11.83
C VAL A 155 0.46 8.82 -10.91
N ASP A 156 1.57 9.47 -11.25
CA ASP A 156 2.85 9.27 -10.56
C ASP A 156 2.97 10.14 -9.29
N THR A 157 2.60 9.55 -8.17
CA THR A 157 2.81 10.13 -6.84
C THR A 157 4.20 9.84 -6.27
N TYR A 158 4.92 8.85 -6.81
CA TYR A 158 6.27 8.49 -6.37
C TYR A 158 7.25 9.65 -6.58
N THR A 159 7.41 10.10 -7.83
CA THR A 159 8.36 11.18 -8.18
C THR A 159 8.06 12.47 -7.41
N ALA A 160 6.78 12.78 -7.22
CA ALA A 160 6.34 13.98 -6.53
C ALA A 160 6.62 13.98 -5.01
N THR A 161 7.04 12.84 -4.45
CA THR A 161 7.26 12.65 -3.01
C THR A 161 8.66 12.20 -2.65
N ILE A 162 9.59 12.13 -3.62
CA ILE A 162 11.01 11.85 -3.37
C ILE A 162 11.57 12.83 -2.33
N GLY A 163 12.22 12.29 -1.29
CA GLY A 163 12.78 13.06 -0.19
C GLY A 163 11.84 13.20 1.01
N HIS A 164 10.69 12.51 1.01
CA HIS A 164 9.70 12.50 2.09
C HIS A 164 9.43 11.10 2.68
N ASN A 165 10.32 10.15 2.43
CA ASN A 165 10.26 8.78 2.95
C ASN A 165 10.41 8.65 4.48
N VAL A 166 10.23 7.42 4.96
CA VAL A 166 10.29 7.00 6.38
C VAL A 166 11.59 7.41 7.10
N CYS A 167 12.69 7.63 6.38
CA CYS A 167 13.99 7.98 6.94
C CYS A 167 14.20 9.48 7.13
N THR A 168 13.27 10.31 6.68
CA THR A 168 13.34 11.77 6.81
C THR A 168 12.87 12.23 8.20
N ALA A 169 13.21 13.46 8.59
CA ALA A 169 12.78 14.03 9.87
C ALA A 169 11.24 14.17 9.95
N PRO A 170 10.61 14.11 11.13
CA PRO A 170 9.15 14.13 11.27
C PRO A 170 8.44 15.28 10.54
N ALA A 171 9.04 16.48 10.50
CA ALA A 171 8.47 17.64 9.81
C ALA A 171 8.47 17.54 8.27
N THR A 172 9.32 16.68 7.70
CA THR A 172 9.44 16.44 6.26
C THR A 172 8.76 15.13 5.85
N ARG A 173 8.62 14.18 6.77
CA ARG A 173 8.15 12.83 6.50
C ARG A 173 6.69 12.81 6.03
N TYR A 174 6.41 12.06 4.97
CA TYR A 174 5.07 11.82 4.43
C TYR A 174 4.50 10.45 4.75
N VAL A 175 5.24 9.63 5.47
CA VAL A 175 4.90 8.23 5.78
C VAL A 175 5.01 7.97 7.27
N GLU A 176 4.08 7.18 7.80
CA GLU A 176 4.12 6.77 9.19
C GLU A 176 5.21 5.72 9.46
N LEU A 177 5.87 5.84 10.63
CA LEU A 177 6.83 4.82 11.07
C LEU A 177 6.13 3.52 11.46
N LEU A 178 6.85 2.40 11.31
CA LEU A 178 6.42 1.11 11.85
C LEU A 178 6.31 1.18 13.38
N GLY A 179 5.11 0.94 13.91
CA GLY A 179 4.86 0.81 15.35
C GLY A 179 4.86 2.13 16.17
N GLY A 180 4.91 3.29 15.52
CA GLY A 180 4.92 4.59 16.18
C GLY A 180 3.54 5.24 16.37
N PRO A 181 3.46 6.38 17.08
CA PRO A 181 2.26 7.22 17.04
C PRO A 181 2.08 7.78 15.62
N SER A 182 0.83 7.81 15.16
CA SER A 182 0.47 8.48 13.91
C SER A 182 0.73 9.97 14.03
N SER A 183 1.24 10.54 12.95
CA SER A 183 1.39 11.99 12.77
C SER A 183 0.05 12.66 12.41
N ASN A 184 -1.03 11.89 12.23
CA ASN A 184 -2.37 12.37 11.93
C ASN A 184 -3.14 12.71 13.22
N PRO A 185 -3.87 13.83 13.26
CA PRO A 185 -4.81 14.13 14.33
C PRO A 185 -6.14 13.37 14.15
N PRO A 186 -6.80 12.92 15.24
CA PRO A 186 -6.25 12.82 16.60
C PRO A 186 -5.17 11.74 16.68
N PHE A 187 -4.16 11.95 17.54
CA PHE A 187 -3.07 10.99 17.74
C PHE A 187 -3.63 9.58 17.97
N SER A 188 -3.21 8.65 17.12
CA SER A 188 -3.63 7.25 17.11
C SER A 188 -2.42 6.36 16.79
N LEU A 189 -2.60 5.05 16.74
CA LEU A 189 -1.53 4.16 16.26
C LEU A 189 -1.34 4.34 14.76
N ALA A 190 -0.09 4.54 14.35
CA ALA A 190 0.27 4.59 12.94
C ALA A 190 -0.15 3.29 12.24
N ALA A 191 -0.81 3.42 11.09
CA ALA A 191 -0.84 2.33 10.11
C ALA A 191 0.55 2.28 9.45
N PRO A 192 1.36 1.23 9.67
CA PRO A 192 2.74 1.21 9.22
C PRO A 192 2.89 1.45 7.71
N LEU A 193 3.87 2.26 7.32
CA LEU A 193 4.17 2.63 5.92
C LEU A 193 3.01 3.25 5.14
N HIS A 194 1.92 3.67 5.80
CA HIS A 194 0.87 4.44 5.16
C HIS A 194 1.23 5.93 5.10
N PRO A 195 0.66 6.69 4.15
CA PRO A 195 0.82 8.13 4.13
C PRO A 195 0.29 8.75 5.44
N ASN A 196 1.04 9.69 6.00
CA ASN A 196 0.49 10.63 6.98
C ASN A 196 -0.23 11.79 6.26
N ILE A 197 -0.64 12.82 6.98
CA ILE A 197 -1.38 13.95 6.42
C ILE A 197 -0.61 14.67 5.32
N GLY A 198 0.70 14.83 5.46
CA GLY A 198 1.57 15.40 4.42
C GLY A 198 1.60 14.54 3.17
N GLY A 199 1.72 13.22 3.33
CA GLY A 199 1.66 12.26 2.23
C GLY A 199 0.31 12.22 1.54
N ALA A 200 -0.79 12.17 2.31
CA ALA A 200 -2.15 12.21 1.77
C ALA A 200 -2.41 13.51 0.99
N GLN A 201 -1.96 14.66 1.51
CA GLN A 201 -2.05 15.94 0.81
C GLN A 201 -1.21 15.96 -0.47
N ALA A 202 0.01 15.41 -0.44
CA ALA A 202 0.86 15.32 -1.63
C ALA A 202 0.23 14.47 -2.73
N GLN A 203 -0.24 13.26 -2.39
CA GLN A 203 -0.96 12.39 -3.32
C GLN A 203 -2.22 13.07 -3.86
N THR A 204 -2.99 13.74 -2.99
CA THR A 204 -4.20 14.50 -3.40
C THR A 204 -3.87 15.57 -4.43
N ARG A 205 -2.79 16.35 -4.25
CA ARG A 205 -2.39 17.38 -5.24
C ARG A 205 -2.11 16.77 -6.61
N VAL A 206 -1.36 15.66 -6.65
CA VAL A 206 -0.99 14.98 -7.90
C VAL A 206 -2.22 14.38 -8.59
N VAL A 207 -3.09 13.70 -7.82
CA VAL A 207 -4.33 13.10 -8.33
C VAL A 207 -5.30 14.18 -8.83
N ALA A 208 -5.51 15.25 -8.05
CA ALA A 208 -6.38 16.36 -8.45
C ALA A 208 -5.90 17.03 -9.73
N ALA A 209 -4.59 17.24 -9.89
CA ALA A 209 -4.02 17.77 -11.13
C ALA A 209 -4.24 16.81 -12.32
N ALA A 210 -4.16 15.49 -12.11
CA ALA A 210 -4.49 14.52 -13.16
C ALA A 210 -5.97 14.54 -13.55
N ILE A 211 -6.88 14.69 -12.58
CA ILE A 211 -8.32 14.79 -12.83
C ILE A 211 -8.66 16.05 -13.63
N ALA A 212 -8.03 17.19 -13.30
CA ALA A 212 -8.27 18.47 -13.94
C ALA A 212 -7.81 18.54 -15.42
N ARG A 213 -6.82 17.73 -15.80
CA ARG A 213 -6.41 17.57 -17.22
C ARG A 213 -7.54 16.84 -17.96
N LYS A 214 -8.19 17.54 -18.90
CA LYS A 214 -9.22 16.97 -19.78
C LYS A 214 -8.57 16.34 -20.99
#